data_AF-I3SSB0-F1
#
_entry.id   AF-I3SSB0-F1
#
_cell.length_a   1.000
_cell.length_b   1.000
_cell.length_c   1.000
_cell.angle_alpha   90.00
_cell.angle_beta   90.00
_cell.angle_gamma   90.00
#
_symmetry.space_group_name_H-M   'P 1'
#
loop_
_entity.id
_entity.type
_entity.pdbx_description
1 polymer ?
#
loop_
_entity_poly.entity_id
_entity_poly.type
_entity_poly.pdbx_seq_one_letter_code
_entity_poly.pdbx_strand_id
1 'polypeptide(L)'
;MELYNVAIFVLFLSVVSVFTVSDGKDALVGGWTPIKNVKDPQVVEIAKFAVTEYGKQSGSKLSFVKVIKGETQVVSGTNYRLVLAAKVVSATKNYEALVWEKPWLHLKNLTSFKPVA
;
A
#
# COMPACT_ATOMS: atom_id res chain seq x y z
N MET A 1 19.13 2.31 -22.45
CA MET A 1 18.11 2.46 -21.38
C MET A 1 18.28 1.43 -20.28
N GLU A 2 18.60 0.17 -20.57
CA GLU A 2 18.88 -0.88 -19.55
C GLU A 2 20.06 -0.55 -18.61
N LEU A 3 21.16 0.02 -19.14
CA LEU A 3 22.38 0.30 -18.36
C LEU A 3 22.23 1.41 -17.31
N TYR A 4 21.33 2.38 -17.54
CA TYR A 4 21.14 3.51 -16.63
C TYR A 4 20.37 3.10 -15.37
N ASN A 5 19.41 2.18 -15.51
CA ASN A 5 18.62 1.66 -14.40
C ASN A 5 19.45 0.73 -13.51
N VAL A 6 20.39 -0.05 -14.08
CA VAL A 6 21.34 -0.87 -13.33
C VAL A 6 22.36 -0.01 -12.59
N ALA A 7 22.88 1.06 -13.22
CA ALA A 7 23.84 1.96 -12.59
C ALA A 7 23.26 2.68 -11.36
N ILE A 8 21.99 3.10 -11.41
CA ILE A 8 21.28 3.70 -10.27
C ILE A 8 21.11 2.69 -9.12
N PHE A 9 20.82 1.43 -9.44
CA PHE A 9 20.66 0.37 -8.45
C PHE A 9 21.97 0.02 -7.74
N VAL A 10 23.10 0.03 -8.48
CA VAL A 10 24.44 -0.24 -7.93
C VAL A 10 24.96 0.94 -7.10
N LEU A 11 24.65 2.19 -7.48
CA LEU A 11 25.05 3.37 -6.69
C LEU A 11 24.35 3.44 -5.32
N PHE A 12 23.14 2.87 -5.21
CA PHE A 12 22.40 2.76 -3.94
C PHE A 12 22.96 1.68 -3.01
N LEU A 13 23.73 0.71 -3.51
CA LEU A 13 24.34 -0.36 -2.72
C LEU A 13 25.65 0.04 -2.02
N SER A 14 26.34 1.08 -2.48
CA SER A 14 27.68 1.43 -1.98
C SER A 14 27.69 2.45 -0.83
N VAL A 15 26.57 3.02 -0.41
CA VAL A 15 26.50 3.93 0.75
C VAL A 15 26.05 3.18 1.99
N VAL A 16 26.78 2.11 2.35
CA VAL A 16 26.76 1.57 3.71
C VAL A 16 27.90 2.25 4.47
N SER A 17 27.70 3.52 4.79
CA SER A 17 28.59 4.26 5.69
C SER A 17 27.84 4.52 6.99
N VAL A 18 28.44 4.01 8.06
CA VAL A 18 28.07 4.08 9.48
C VAL A 18 27.43 5.42 9.86
N PHE A 19 26.20 5.39 10.37
CA PHE A 19 25.62 6.52 11.10
C PHE A 19 25.09 6.07 12.46
N THR A 20 25.53 6.82 13.46
CA THR A 20 25.33 6.67 14.90
C THR A 20 23.86 6.76 15.29
N VAL A 21 23.45 6.00 16.31
CA VAL A 21 22.09 5.96 16.84
C VAL A 21 21.68 7.34 17.36
N SER A 22 20.73 7.97 16.69
CA SER A 22 19.93 9.08 17.21
C SER A 22 18.46 8.64 17.17
N ASP A 23 17.75 8.79 18.29
CA ASP A 23 16.37 8.36 18.54
C ASP A 23 15.33 9.24 17.79
N GLY A 24 15.52 9.35 16.48
CA GLY A 24 14.57 9.90 15.51
C GLY A 24 14.09 8.75 14.65
N LYS A 25 12.78 8.53 14.59
CA LYS A 25 12.15 7.49 13.77
C LYS A 25 12.20 7.89 12.30
N ASP A 26 13.40 7.92 11.73
CA ASP A 26 13.60 8.15 10.31
C ASP A 26 13.13 6.91 9.58
N ALA A 27 11.99 7.05 8.90
CA ALA A 27 11.43 5.99 8.07
C ALA A 27 12.46 5.62 7.01
N LEU A 28 13.00 4.39 7.08
CA LEU A 28 13.94 3.87 6.10
C LEU A 28 13.30 3.94 4.71
N VAL A 29 13.90 4.71 3.81
CA VAL A 29 13.40 4.85 2.44
C VAL A 29 13.43 3.47 1.76
N GLY A 30 12.27 3.03 1.25
CA GLY A 30 12.08 1.70 0.65
C GLY A 30 11.54 0.62 1.60
N GLY A 31 11.51 0.87 2.91
CA GLY A 31 10.84 0.00 3.89
C GLY A 31 9.33 0.23 3.97
N TRP A 32 8.62 -0.73 4.54
CA TRP A 32 7.23 -0.53 4.92
C TRP A 32 7.14 0.46 6.09
N THR A 33 6.32 1.49 5.91
CA THR A 33 6.11 2.56 6.89
C THR A 33 4.66 2.54 7.36
N PRO A 34 4.40 2.48 8.68
CA PRO A 34 3.03 2.48 9.21
C PRO A 34 2.27 3.77 8.85
N ILE A 35 1.01 3.63 8.42
CA ILE A 35 0.10 4.75 8.20
C ILE A 35 -0.39 5.27 9.55
N LYS A 36 -0.02 6.49 9.91
CA LYS A 36 -0.43 7.14 11.18
C LYS A 36 -1.90 7.52 11.20
N ASN A 37 -2.41 8.07 10.09
CA ASN A 37 -3.81 8.49 9.96
C ASN A 37 -4.54 7.65 8.90
N VAL A 38 -5.21 6.60 9.35
CA VAL A 38 -6.00 5.73 8.44
C VAL A 38 -7.28 6.38 7.91
N LYS A 39 -7.66 7.54 8.45
CA LYS A 39 -8.79 8.34 7.98
C LYS A 39 -8.38 9.41 6.96
N ASP A 40 -7.09 9.47 6.61
CA ASP A 40 -6.62 10.33 5.53
C ASP A 40 -7.43 10.07 4.25
N PRO A 41 -7.93 11.13 3.56
CA PRO A 41 -8.75 10.96 2.37
C PRO A 41 -8.12 10.07 1.29
N GLN A 42 -6.81 10.14 1.09
CA GLN A 42 -6.11 9.31 0.10
C GLN A 42 -6.12 7.84 0.53
N VAL A 43 -5.88 7.55 1.81
CA VAL A 43 -5.92 6.17 2.34
C VAL A 43 -7.33 5.58 2.21
N VAL A 44 -8.35 6.38 2.49
CA VAL A 44 -9.76 5.98 2.32
C VAL A 44 -10.10 5.78 0.84
N GLU A 45 -9.60 6.61 -0.06
CA GLU A 45 -9.76 6.44 -1.52
C GLU A 45 -9.14 5.12 -2.01
N ILE A 46 -7.92 4.82 -1.59
CA ILE A 46 -7.24 3.56 -1.92
C ILE A 46 -8.04 2.35 -1.41
N ALA A 47 -8.57 2.42 -0.19
CA ALA A 47 -9.37 1.34 0.37
C ALA A 47 -10.70 1.14 -0.38
N LYS A 48 -11.38 2.23 -0.75
CA LYS A 48 -12.60 2.18 -1.57
C LYS A 48 -12.31 1.59 -2.95
N PHE A 49 -11.23 2.04 -3.59
CA PHE A 49 -10.76 1.47 -4.86
C PHE A 49 -10.55 -0.04 -4.74
N ALA A 50 -9.85 -0.51 -3.71
CA ALA A 50 -9.58 -1.93 -3.52
C ALA A 50 -10.87 -2.77 -3.41
N VAL A 51 -11.85 -2.31 -2.62
CA VAL A 51 -13.12 -3.03 -2.45
C VAL A 51 -13.93 -3.03 -3.73
N THR A 52 -14.02 -1.90 -4.42
CA THR A 52 -14.73 -1.78 -5.70
C THR A 52 -14.09 -2.66 -6.78
N GLU A 53 -12.77 -2.63 -6.90
CA GLU A 53 -12.03 -3.37 -7.91
C GLU A 53 -12.12 -4.88 -7.66
N TYR A 54 -11.98 -5.33 -6.42
CA TYR A 54 -12.19 -6.73 -6.05
C TYR A 54 -13.63 -7.18 -6.37
N GLY A 55 -14.62 -6.34 -6.07
CA GLY A 55 -16.02 -6.63 -6.39
C GLY A 55 -16.27 -6.83 -7.88
N LYS A 56 -15.61 -6.03 -8.73
CA LYS A 56 -15.65 -6.19 -10.20
C LYS A 56 -14.96 -7.49 -10.64
N GLN A 57 -13.76 -7.78 -10.14
CA GLN A 57 -12.95 -8.92 -10.55
C GLN A 57 -13.55 -10.27 -10.11
N SER A 58 -14.14 -10.32 -8.91
CA SER A 58 -14.68 -11.55 -8.31
C SER A 58 -16.18 -11.77 -8.53
N GLY A 59 -16.90 -10.78 -9.09
CA GLY A 59 -18.36 -10.79 -9.15
C GLY A 59 -19.05 -10.65 -7.79
N SER A 60 -18.29 -10.38 -6.72
CA SER A 60 -18.82 -10.31 -5.36
C SER A 60 -19.35 -8.91 -5.03
N LYS A 61 -20.49 -8.84 -4.34
CA LYS A 61 -21.05 -7.57 -3.84
C LYS A 61 -20.45 -7.22 -2.47
N LEU A 62 -19.35 -6.46 -2.48
CA LEU A 62 -18.73 -5.93 -1.27
C LEU A 62 -19.03 -4.44 -1.12
N SER A 63 -19.13 -3.98 0.13
CA SER A 63 -19.19 -2.55 0.44
C SER A 63 -18.13 -2.19 1.48
N PHE A 64 -17.36 -1.14 1.19
CA PHE A 64 -16.34 -0.63 2.11
C PHE A 64 -16.99 -0.13 3.41
N VAL A 65 -16.40 -0.47 4.56
CA VAL A 65 -16.85 0.01 5.88
C VAL A 65 -15.84 0.99 6.46
N LYS A 66 -14.60 0.55 6.68
CA LYS A 66 -13.51 1.38 7.24
C LYS A 66 -12.13 0.77 6.99
N VAL A 67 -11.09 1.60 7.05
CA VAL A 67 -9.70 1.15 7.19
C VAL A 67 -9.42 0.92 8.68
N ILE A 68 -8.77 -0.20 9.00
CA ILE A 68 -8.41 -0.58 10.37
C ILE A 68 -6.96 -0.17 10.67
N LYS A 69 -6.04 -0.58 9.80
CA LYS A 69 -4.61 -0.26 9.86
C LYS A 69 -4.00 -0.39 8.46
N GLY A 70 -2.80 0.12 8.29
CA GLY A 70 -2.06 -0.11 7.05
C GLY A 70 -0.65 0.42 7.11
N GLU A 71 0.07 0.13 6.04
CA GLU A 71 1.45 0.53 5.83
C GLU A 71 1.63 0.91 4.35
N THR A 72 2.58 1.79 4.09
CA THR A 72 2.97 2.20 2.74
C THR A 72 4.43 1.83 2.47
N GLN A 73 4.76 1.64 1.20
CA GLN A 73 6.14 1.45 0.77
C GLN A 73 6.35 2.22 -0.54
N VAL A 74 7.43 3.00 -0.59
CA VAL A 74 7.84 3.73 -1.81
C VAL A 74 8.67 2.79 -2.69
N VAL A 75 8.28 2.69 -3.95
CA VAL A 75 8.94 1.92 -5.02
C VAL A 75 8.91 2.77 -6.31
N SER A 76 8.75 2.18 -7.50
CA SER A 76 8.37 2.90 -8.73
C SER A 76 6.89 3.38 -8.70
N GLY A 77 6.49 4.00 -7.60
CA GLY A 77 5.09 4.25 -7.18
C GLY A 77 4.97 4.09 -5.67
N THR A 78 3.74 3.94 -5.18
CA THR A 78 3.47 3.68 -3.76
C THR A 78 2.66 2.41 -3.63
N ASN A 79 3.16 1.44 -2.87
CA ASN A 79 2.36 0.32 -2.39
C ASN A 79 1.59 0.75 -1.13
N TYR A 80 0.32 0.41 -1.08
CA TYR A 80 -0.53 0.48 0.10
C TYR A 80 -0.92 -0.93 0.50
N ARG A 81 -0.57 -1.33 1.71
CA ARG A 81 -1.07 -2.56 2.33
C ARG A 81 -2.03 -2.19 3.43
N LEU A 82 -3.31 -2.42 3.20
CA LEU A 82 -4.39 -1.99 4.09
C LEU A 82 -5.11 -3.20 4.65
N VAL A 83 -5.31 -3.22 5.96
CA VAL A 83 -6.34 -4.05 6.58
C VAL A 83 -7.61 -3.21 6.70
N LEU A 84 -8.68 -3.65 6.05
CA LEU A 84 -9.96 -2.96 5.99
C LEU A 84 -11.12 -3.88 6.35
N ALA A 85 -12.21 -3.29 6.84
CA ALA A 85 -13.48 -3.97 7.01
C ALA A 85 -14.36 -3.73 5.77
N ALA A 86 -14.95 -4.80 5.25
CA ALA A 86 -15.93 -4.75 4.18
C ALA A 86 -17.15 -5.61 4.53
N LYS A 87 -18.33 -5.15 4.12
CA LYS A 87 -19.58 -5.90 4.28
C LYS A 87 -19.81 -6.78 3.05
N VAL A 88 -20.04 -8.07 3.30
CA VAL A 88 -20.43 -9.07 2.30
C VAL A 88 -21.82 -9.56 2.65
N VAL A 89 -22.80 -9.22 1.81
CA VAL A 89 -24.23 -9.51 2.06
C VAL A 89 -24.68 -8.93 3.41
N SER A 90 -24.70 -9.74 4.47
CA SER A 90 -25.13 -9.37 5.82
C SER A 90 -23.99 -9.31 6.85
N ALA A 91 -22.82 -9.86 6.54
CA ALA A 91 -21.71 -9.97 7.48
C ALA A 91 -20.58 -9.00 7.17
N THR A 92 -20.00 -8.38 8.19
CA THR A 92 -18.76 -7.61 8.06
C THR A 92 -17.56 -8.53 8.29
N LYS A 93 -16.62 -8.54 7.35
CA LYS A 93 -15.38 -9.30 7.41
C LYS A 93 -14.19 -8.37 7.18
N ASN A 94 -13.02 -8.77 7.69
CA ASN A 94 -11.78 -8.04 7.50
C ASN A 94 -10.98 -8.63 6.34
N TYR A 95 -10.32 -7.77 5.60
CA TYR A 95 -9.54 -8.11 4.43
C TYR A 95 -8.21 -7.36 4.44
N GLU A 96 -7.15 -8.03 3.96
CA GLU A 96 -5.89 -7.39 3.59
C GLU A 96 -5.93 -7.11 2.09
N ALA A 97 -5.78 -5.84 1.74
CA ALA A 97 -5.71 -5.35 0.37
C ALA A 97 -4.31 -4.79 0.09
N LEU A 98 -3.76 -5.13 -1.07
CA LEU A 98 -2.51 -4.57 -1.57
C LEU A 98 -2.81 -3.80 -2.86
N VAL A 99 -2.56 -2.49 -2.85
CA VAL A 99 -2.79 -1.60 -3.99
C VAL A 99 -1.49 -0.90 -4.35
N TRP A 100 -1.15 -0.92 -5.63
CA TRP A 100 -0.04 -0.14 -6.17
C TRP A 100 -0.58 1.09 -6.91
N GLU A 101 -0.12 2.27 -6.51
CA GLU A 101 -0.53 3.55 -7.10
C GLU A 101 0.65 4.26 -7.74
N LYS A 102 0.40 4.88 -8.90
CA LYS A 102 1.26 5.89 -9.53
C LYS A 102 0.42 7.14 -9.78
N PRO A 103 0.45 8.13 -8.86
CA PRO A 103 -0.41 9.31 -8.95
C PRO A 103 -0.22 10.09 -10.26
N TRP A 104 1.03 10.23 -10.71
CA TRP A 104 1.39 10.94 -11.95
C TRP A 104 0.92 10.27 -13.24
N LEU A 105 0.42 9.03 -13.17
CA LEU A 105 -0.20 8.33 -14.30
C LEU A 105 -1.70 8.09 -14.09
N HIS A 106 -2.28 8.61 -12.99
CA HIS A 106 -3.65 8.30 -12.56
C HIS A 106 -3.94 6.79 -12.50
N LEU A 107 -2.92 6.00 -12.16
CA LEU A 107 -2.99 4.54 -12.17
C LEU A 107 -3.07 4.01 -10.74
N LYS A 108 -4.07 3.17 -10.49
CA LYS A 108 -4.18 2.31 -9.31
C LYS A 108 -4.37 0.87 -9.77
N ASN A 109 -3.68 -0.08 -9.15
CA ASN A 109 -3.79 -1.49 -9.47
C ASN A 109 -3.98 -2.30 -8.18
N LEU A 110 -5.03 -3.13 -8.11
CA LEU A 110 -5.25 -4.06 -7.02
C LEU A 110 -4.39 -5.30 -7.26
N THR A 111 -3.35 -5.50 -6.47
CA THR A 111 -2.40 -6.62 -6.62
C THR A 111 -2.73 -7.79 -5.72
N SER A 112 -3.45 -7.57 -4.62
CA SER A 112 -3.94 -8.64 -3.74
C SER A 112 -5.16 -8.19 -2.95
N PHE A 113 -6.10 -9.11 -2.70
CA PHE A 113 -7.22 -8.90 -1.80
C PHE A 113 -7.60 -10.24 -1.16
N LYS A 114 -7.38 -10.40 0.15
CA LYS A 114 -7.58 -11.69 0.84
C LYS A 114 -8.23 -11.50 2.22
N PRO A 115 -9.03 -12.46 2.71
CA PRO A 115 -9.55 -12.44 4.07
C PRO A 115 -8.42 -12.38 5.10
N VAL A 116 -8.64 -11.67 6.20
CA VAL A 116 -7.80 -11.75 7.40
C VAL A 116 -8.43 -12.78 8.34
N ALA A 117 -7.62 -13.75 8.79
CA ALA A 117 -8.01 -14.75 9.79
C ALA A 117 -8.11 -14.14 11.19
#